data_AF-A0A376L4N1-F1
#
_entry.id   AF-A0A376L4N1-F1
#
_cell.length_a   1.000
_cell.length_b   1.000
_cell.length_c   1.000
_cell.angle_alpha   90.00
_cell.angle_beta   90.00
_cell.angle_gamma   90.00
#
_symmetry.space_group_name_H-M   'P 1'
#
loop_
_entity.id
_entity.type
_entity.pdbx_description
1 polymer ?
#
loop_
_entity_poly.entity_id
_entity_poly.type
_entity_poly.pdbx_seq_one_letter_code
_entity_poly.pdbx_strand_id
1 'polypeptide(L)'
;MSDNDTIVAQATPPGRGGVGILRISGFKAREVAETVLGKLPKPRYADYLPFKDADGSVLDQGIALWFPGPNSFTGEDVLELQGHGGPVILDLLLKRILTIPGLRIARPGEFSERAFLNDKLDLAPGRGDCRSYRRQFGTGGPFRHLTRCKAHSPHGSTIWWKPSPTCAFTSKRQLISLMKRSISSPTAKLKPSLMT
;
A
#
# COMPACT_ATOMS: atom_id res chain seq x y z
N MET A 1 -0.62 -16.87 9.83
CA MET A 1 0.03 -15.64 9.35
C MET A 1 -0.19 -14.61 10.43
N SER A 2 0.87 -14.20 11.11
CA SER A 2 0.82 -13.30 12.26
C SER A 2 0.14 -11.98 11.89
N ASP A 3 -0.99 -11.68 12.51
CA ASP A 3 -1.71 -10.39 12.38
C ASP A 3 -0.92 -9.18 12.97
N ASN A 4 0.36 -9.37 13.33
CA ASN A 4 1.20 -8.36 13.99
C ASN A 4 2.40 -7.88 13.15
N ASP A 5 2.49 -8.23 11.87
CA ASP A 5 3.59 -7.77 11.03
C ASP A 5 3.47 -6.26 10.76
N THR A 6 4.58 -5.54 10.91
CA THR A 6 4.68 -4.12 10.52
C THR A 6 5.14 -4.03 9.08
N ILE A 7 4.44 -3.26 8.26
CA ILE A 7 4.69 -3.16 6.81
C ILE A 7 5.33 -1.82 6.46
N VAL A 8 6.24 -1.83 5.50
CA VAL A 8 6.83 -0.63 4.90
C VAL A 8 6.74 -0.66 3.38
N ALA A 9 6.47 0.48 2.75
CA ALA A 9 6.65 0.65 1.30
C ALA A 9 6.87 2.11 0.92
N GLN A 10 7.40 2.32 -0.28
CA GLN A 10 7.40 3.62 -0.93
C GLN A 10 5.96 4.01 -1.31
N ALA A 11 5.52 5.17 -0.83
CA ALA A 11 4.20 5.74 -1.12
C ALA A 11 4.21 6.67 -2.35
N THR A 12 5.39 7.09 -2.82
CA THR A 12 5.57 7.81 -4.09
C THR A 12 5.91 6.87 -5.24
N PRO A 13 5.66 7.25 -6.50
CA PRO A 13 6.13 6.49 -7.66
C PRO A 13 7.66 6.30 -7.62
N PRO A 14 8.17 5.13 -8.06
CA PRO A 14 9.61 4.92 -8.18
C PRO A 14 10.18 5.83 -9.27
N GLY A 15 11.42 6.31 -9.06
CA GLY A 15 12.11 7.19 -9.99
C GLY A 15 12.74 8.38 -9.28
N ARG A 16 13.21 9.34 -10.08
CA ARG A 16 13.76 10.60 -9.56
C ARG A 16 12.61 11.58 -9.32
N GLY A 17 12.46 12.02 -8.08
CA GLY A 17 11.55 13.10 -7.69
C GLY A 17 12.24 14.05 -6.71
N GLY A 18 11.61 15.19 -6.43
CA GLY A 18 12.09 16.08 -5.38
C GLY A 18 11.98 15.43 -4.00
N VAL A 19 10.87 14.74 -3.74
CA VAL A 19 10.56 14.10 -2.45
C VAL A 19 10.18 12.65 -2.66
N GLY A 20 10.69 11.78 -1.79
CA GLY A 20 10.31 10.38 -1.69
C GLY A 20 9.69 10.10 -0.32
N ILE A 21 8.61 9.32 -0.30
CA ILE A 21 7.89 9.02 0.94
C ILE A 21 7.96 7.52 1.19
N LEU A 22 8.52 7.12 2.33
CA LEU A 22 8.39 5.78 2.88
C LEU A 22 7.32 5.78 3.96
N ARG A 23 6.31 4.92 3.82
CA ARG A 23 5.22 4.76 4.77
C ARG A 23 5.39 3.43 5.51
N ILE A 24 5.30 3.48 6.83
CA ILE A 24 5.35 2.34 7.73
C ILE A 24 4.00 2.24 8.45
N SER A 25 3.40 1.05 8.56
CA SER A 25 2.16 0.81 9.30
C SER A 25 2.27 -0.45 10.16
N GLY A 26 1.91 -0.35 11.44
CA GLY A 26 1.86 -1.47 12.37
C GLY A 26 2.50 -1.13 13.72
N PHE A 27 2.48 -2.10 14.64
CA PHE A 27 2.88 -1.92 16.04
C PHE A 27 4.35 -1.46 16.22
N LYS A 28 5.24 -1.82 15.28
CA LYS A 28 6.66 -1.45 15.33
C LYS A 28 6.96 -0.10 14.68
N ALA A 29 5.96 0.63 14.17
CA ALA A 29 6.20 1.93 13.56
C ALA A 29 6.83 2.94 14.55
N ARG A 30 6.51 2.82 15.85
CA ARG A 30 7.15 3.60 16.92
C ARG A 30 8.63 3.25 17.11
N GLU A 31 8.94 1.96 17.16
CA GLU A 31 10.31 1.45 17.27
C GLU A 31 11.17 1.93 16.10
N VAL A 32 10.61 1.95 14.89
CA VAL A 32 11.27 2.52 13.70
C VAL A 32 11.55 4.01 13.87
N ALA A 33 10.61 4.79 14.40
CA ALA A 33 10.83 6.21 14.64
C ALA A 33 11.98 6.43 15.64
N GLU A 34 12.00 5.68 16.74
CA GLU A 34 13.04 5.79 17.76
C GLU A 34 14.42 5.36 17.22
N THR A 35 14.49 4.29 16.42
CA THR A 35 15.76 3.78 15.86
C THR A 35 16.29 4.57 14.67
N VAL A 36 15.43 5.12 13.81
CA VAL A 36 15.84 5.87 12.60
C VAL A 36 15.95 7.36 12.89
N LEU A 37 15.05 7.94 13.70
CA LEU A 37 15.03 9.38 13.99
C LEU A 37 15.70 9.72 15.33
N GLY A 38 15.88 8.74 16.22
CA GLY A 38 16.35 8.95 17.59
C GLY A 38 15.29 9.51 18.54
N LYS A 39 14.07 9.75 18.05
CA LYS A 39 12.93 10.23 18.85
C LYS A 39 11.61 9.91 18.13
N LEU A 40 10.51 9.89 18.90
CA LEU A 40 9.17 9.85 18.32
C LEU A 40 8.67 11.27 18.02
N PRO A 41 8.31 11.61 16.77
CA PRO A 41 7.71 12.91 16.44
C PRO A 41 6.38 13.13 17.17
N LYS A 42 6.00 14.39 17.37
CA LYS A 42 4.69 14.72 17.93
C LYS A 42 3.58 14.25 16.96
N PRO A 43 2.48 13.66 17.46
CA PRO A 43 1.37 13.22 16.62
C PRO A 43 0.86 14.33 15.69
N ARG A 44 0.91 14.09 14.37
CA ARG A 44 0.47 15.02 13.30
C ARG A 44 1.23 16.34 13.22
N TYR A 45 2.47 16.39 13.72
CA TYR A 45 3.37 17.50 13.48
C TYR A 45 4.51 17.05 12.56
N ALA A 46 4.87 17.93 11.63
CA ALA A 46 6.05 17.77 10.80
C ALA A 46 7.30 18.13 11.61
N ASP A 47 8.12 17.13 11.89
CA ASP A 47 9.44 17.34 12.48
C ASP A 47 10.50 17.16 11.39
N TYR A 48 11.36 18.16 11.21
CA TYR A 48 12.53 18.06 10.33
C TYR A 48 13.71 17.48 11.09
N LEU A 49 14.19 16.30 10.69
CA LEU A 49 15.13 15.48 11.45
C LEU A 49 16.11 14.70 10.54
N PRO A 50 17.32 14.38 11.04
CA PRO A 50 18.19 13.39 10.41
C PRO A 50 17.57 11.99 10.48
N PHE A 51 17.65 11.25 9.38
CA PHE A 51 17.42 9.81 9.34
C PHE A 51 18.76 9.10 9.49
N LYS A 52 18.90 8.25 10.50
CA LYS A 52 20.16 7.64 10.91
C LYS A 52 20.26 6.17 10.52
N ASP A 53 21.46 5.74 10.18
CA ASP A 53 21.81 4.33 10.01
C ASP A 53 22.10 3.65 11.36
N ALA A 54 22.36 2.34 11.33
CA ALA A 54 22.73 1.56 12.51
C ALA A 54 24.01 2.07 13.20
N ASP A 55 24.97 2.58 12.41
CA ASP A 55 26.23 3.14 12.92
C ASP A 55 26.09 4.60 13.41
N GLY A 56 24.88 5.17 13.35
CA GLY A 56 24.61 6.56 13.72
C GLY A 56 24.95 7.60 12.64
N SER A 57 25.46 7.16 11.49
CA SER A 57 25.65 8.02 10.30
C SER A 57 24.31 8.54 9.78
N VAL A 58 24.29 9.74 9.19
CA VAL A 58 23.07 10.32 8.63
C VAL A 58 22.90 9.83 7.19
N LEU A 59 21.82 9.08 6.95
CA LEU A 59 21.42 8.61 5.61
C LEU A 59 20.76 9.72 4.81
N ASP A 60 19.89 10.49 5.45
CA ASP A 60 19.16 11.59 4.84
C ASP A 60 18.70 12.62 5.87
N GLN A 61 18.23 13.77 5.42
CA GLN A 61 17.55 14.78 6.22
C GLN A 61 16.18 15.01 5.60
N GLY A 62 15.14 14.90 6.42
CA GLY A 62 13.78 14.93 5.90
C GLY A 62 12.74 15.27 6.95
N ILE A 63 11.48 15.21 6.53
CA ILE A 63 10.33 15.44 7.39
C ILE A 63 9.80 14.08 7.83
N ALA A 64 9.62 13.90 9.14
CA ALA A 64 8.92 12.76 9.71
C ALA A 64 7.54 13.17 10.19
N LEU A 65 6.54 12.33 9.90
CA LEU A 65 5.17 12.49 10.38
C LEU A 65 4.73 11.25 11.14
N TRP A 66 4.26 11.45 12.36
CA TRP A 66 3.72 10.38 13.19
C TRP A 66 2.20 10.45 13.27
N PHE A 67 1.53 9.34 12.96
CA PHE A 67 0.08 9.20 13.01
C PHE A 67 -0.27 8.03 13.95
N PRO A 68 -0.56 8.28 15.23
CA PRO A 68 -0.97 7.22 16.14
C PRO A 68 -2.35 6.67 15.73
N GLY A 69 -2.50 5.35 15.83
CA GLY A 69 -3.80 4.69 15.77
C GLY A 69 -4.71 5.16 16.92
N PRO A 70 -6.05 5.13 16.76
CA PRO A 70 -6.82 4.65 15.62
C PRO A 70 -7.00 5.70 14.50
N ASN A 71 -6.45 6.91 14.67
CA ASN A 71 -6.72 8.04 13.79
C ASN A 71 -5.63 8.24 12.72
N SER A 72 -5.32 7.15 12.02
CA SER A 72 -4.38 7.06 10.91
C SER A 72 -5.07 6.53 9.65
N PHE A 73 -4.33 6.43 8.53
CA PHE A 73 -4.85 5.89 7.27
C PHE A 73 -5.29 4.42 7.41
N THR A 74 -4.45 3.58 8.02
CA THR A 74 -4.72 2.15 8.18
C THR A 74 -5.51 1.82 9.45
N GLY A 75 -5.65 2.75 10.38
CA GLY A 75 -6.21 2.51 11.71
C GLY A 75 -5.20 1.98 12.72
N GLU A 76 -3.98 1.67 12.27
CA GLU A 76 -2.84 1.30 13.10
C GLU A 76 -1.93 2.52 13.34
N ASP A 77 -0.86 2.35 14.10
CA ASP A 77 0.22 3.32 14.13
C ASP A 77 0.90 3.44 12.76
N VAL A 78 1.03 4.66 12.24
CA VAL A 78 1.64 4.96 10.94
C VAL A 78 2.74 6.01 11.10
N LEU A 79 3.90 5.72 10.52
CA LEU A 79 5.03 6.64 10.39
C LEU A 79 5.26 6.93 8.90
N GLU A 80 5.40 8.20 8.54
CA GLU A 80 5.84 8.61 7.21
C GLU A 80 7.17 9.32 7.30
N LEU A 81 8.12 8.85 6.49
CA LEU A 81 9.44 9.46 6.31
C LEU A 81 9.48 10.08 4.92
N GLN A 82 9.56 11.41 4.88
CA GLN A 82 9.62 12.20 3.66
C GLN A 82 11.05 12.71 3.49
N GLY A 83 11.82 12.05 2.63
CA GLY A 83 13.21 12.39 2.34
C GLY A 83 13.39 12.88 0.91
N HIS A 84 14.64 13.01 0.50
CA HIS A 84 14.98 13.33 -0.88
C HIS A 84 14.48 12.21 -1.80
N GLY A 85 13.87 12.57 -2.93
CA GLY A 85 13.33 11.61 -3.91
C GLY A 85 14.40 10.93 -4.78
N GLY A 86 15.63 10.82 -4.27
CA GLY A 86 16.70 10.05 -4.90
C GLY A 86 16.50 8.56 -4.65
N PRO A 87 16.48 7.69 -5.69
CA PRO A 87 16.21 6.27 -5.51
C PRO A 87 17.22 5.58 -4.59
N VAL A 88 18.49 6.01 -4.62
CA VAL A 88 19.55 5.48 -3.75
C VAL A 88 19.24 5.73 -2.27
N ILE A 89 18.79 6.94 -1.92
CA ILE A 89 18.51 7.31 -0.53
C ILE A 89 17.30 6.56 0.00
N LEU A 90 16.23 6.45 -0.80
CA LEU A 90 15.04 5.68 -0.43
C LEU A 90 15.34 4.19 -0.26
N ASP A 91 16.16 3.61 -1.12
CA ASP A 91 16.59 2.22 -1.00
C ASP A 91 17.44 1.98 0.25
N LEU A 92 18.33 2.91 0.60
CA LEU A 92 19.13 2.84 1.84
C LEU A 92 18.24 2.91 3.08
N LEU A 93 17.31 3.87 3.12
CA LEU A 93 16.35 3.99 4.21
C LEU A 93 15.46 2.75 4.32
N LEU A 94 14.96 2.22 3.20
CA LEU A 94 14.15 1.01 3.17
C LEU A 94 14.93 -0.18 3.71
N LYS A 95 16.18 -0.38 3.27
CA LYS A 95 17.06 -1.44 3.78
C LYS A 95 17.29 -1.29 5.28
N ARG A 96 17.60 -0.09 5.76
CA ARG A 96 17.77 0.21 7.19
C ARG A 96 16.52 -0.15 7.97
N ILE A 97 15.33 0.24 7.51
CA ILE A 97 14.07 -0.10 8.17
C ILE A 97 13.84 -1.62 8.21
N LEU A 98 14.16 -2.33 7.14
CA LEU A 98 14.03 -3.79 7.05
C LEU A 98 15.02 -4.57 7.93
N THR A 99 16.08 -3.93 8.46
CA THR A 99 16.96 -4.57 9.45
C THR A 99 16.27 -4.81 10.80
N ILE A 100 15.18 -4.09 11.08
CA ILE A 100 14.43 -4.23 12.33
C ILE A 100 13.55 -5.50 12.24
N PRO A 101 13.65 -6.42 13.22
CA PRO A 101 12.94 -7.70 13.15
C PRO A 101 11.43 -7.47 13.13
N GLY A 102 10.69 -8.29 12.37
CA GLY A 102 9.23 -8.18 12.29
C GLY A 102 8.70 -7.07 11.37
N LEU A 103 9.59 -6.41 10.63
CA LEU A 103 9.23 -5.57 9.51
C LEU A 103 9.33 -6.33 8.19
N ARG A 104 8.44 -6.01 7.27
CA ARG A 104 8.49 -6.52 5.89
C ARG A 104 7.98 -5.51 4.89
N ILE A 105 8.32 -5.74 3.63
CA ILE A 105 7.77 -4.96 2.52
C ILE A 105 6.26 -5.24 2.39
N ALA A 106 5.48 -4.17 2.21
CA ALA A 106 4.04 -4.27 1.99
C ALA A 106 3.73 -4.89 0.61
N ARG A 107 2.67 -5.70 0.54
CA ARG A 107 2.11 -6.16 -0.74
C ARG A 107 1.40 -5.00 -1.44
N PRO A 108 1.27 -5.04 -2.78
CA PRO A 108 0.47 -4.06 -3.50
C PRO A 108 -0.95 -3.96 -2.93
N GLY A 109 -1.36 -2.75 -2.54
CA GLY A 109 -2.69 -2.50 -1.96
C GLY A 109 -2.86 -2.81 -0.48
N GLU A 110 -1.83 -3.31 0.20
CA GLU A 110 -1.99 -3.82 1.57
C GLU A 110 -2.35 -2.72 2.59
N PHE A 111 -1.83 -1.50 2.44
CA PHE A 111 -2.24 -0.39 3.30
C PHE A 111 -3.75 -0.10 3.20
N SER A 112 -4.30 -0.12 1.99
CA SER A 112 -5.74 0.06 1.75
C SER A 112 -6.55 -1.15 2.25
N GLU A 113 -6.02 -2.37 2.09
CA GLU A 113 -6.61 -3.60 2.64
C GLU A 113 -6.76 -3.48 4.17
N ARG A 114 -5.71 -3.03 4.87
CA ARG A 114 -5.74 -2.81 6.33
C ARG A 114 -6.68 -1.69 6.73
N ALA A 115 -6.67 -0.56 6.02
CA ALA A 115 -7.60 0.54 6.26
C ALA A 115 -9.07 0.09 6.14
N PHE A 116 -9.39 -0.76 5.17
CA PHE A 116 -10.73 -1.34 5.01
C PHE A 116 -11.09 -2.34 6.13
N LEU A 117 -10.13 -3.16 6.55
CA LEU A 117 -10.32 -4.09 7.66
C LEU A 117 -10.58 -3.37 8.99
N ASN A 118 -9.90 -2.25 9.23
CA ASN A 118 -10.00 -1.44 10.45
C ASN A 118 -11.07 -0.34 10.37
N ASP A 119 -12.07 -0.50 9.48
CA ASP A 119 -13.21 0.43 9.33
C ASP A 119 -12.81 1.90 9.03
N LYS A 120 -11.59 2.14 8.54
CA LYS A 120 -11.12 3.47 8.12
C LYS A 120 -11.58 3.85 6.72
N LEU A 121 -11.82 2.85 5.89
CA LEU A 121 -12.41 3.02 4.56
C LEU A 121 -13.76 2.32 4.55
N ASP A 122 -14.83 3.09 4.38
CA ASP A 122 -16.16 2.56 4.21
C ASP A 122 -16.44 2.32 2.71
N LEU A 123 -16.84 1.10 2.37
CA LEU A 123 -17.39 0.83 1.05
C LEU A 123 -18.86 1.17 1.15
N ALA A 124 -19.22 2.41 0.81
CA ALA A 124 -20.62 2.83 0.77
C ALA A 124 -21.47 1.74 0.08
N PRO A 125 -22.43 1.13 0.80
CA PRO A 125 -23.21 0.03 0.27
C PRO A 125 -24.00 0.55 -0.94
N GLY A 126 -23.72 -0.02 -2.12
CA GLY A 126 -24.34 0.41 -3.39
C GLY A 126 -23.41 1.10 -4.40
N ARG A 127 -22.13 1.33 -4.09
CA ARG A 127 -21.12 1.81 -5.06
C ARG A 127 -19.98 0.83 -5.32
N GLY A 128 -20.25 -0.47 -5.17
CA GLY A 128 -19.35 -1.55 -5.58
C GLY A 128 -19.25 -1.73 -7.10
N ASP A 129 -19.23 -0.64 -7.88
CA ASP A 129 -18.82 -0.67 -9.29
C ASP A 129 -17.30 -0.44 -9.33
N CYS A 130 -16.58 -1.31 -10.04
CA CYS A 130 -15.15 -1.18 -10.33
C CYS A 130 -14.75 0.22 -10.81
N ARG A 131 -15.66 0.98 -11.45
CA ARG A 131 -15.44 2.39 -11.83
C ARG A 131 -15.29 3.35 -10.66
N SER A 132 -16.06 3.17 -9.59
CA SER A 132 -15.96 4.00 -8.38
C SER A 132 -14.63 3.74 -7.66
N TYR A 133 -14.17 2.49 -7.67
CA TYR A 133 -12.90 2.06 -7.10
C TYR A 133 -11.68 2.71 -7.78
N ARG A 134 -11.73 2.86 -9.11
CA ARG A 134 -10.64 3.49 -9.90
C ARG A 134 -10.43 4.97 -9.57
N ARG A 135 -11.48 5.69 -9.16
CA ARG A 135 -11.38 7.10 -8.77
C ARG A 135 -10.68 7.30 -7.42
N GLN A 136 -10.82 6.35 -6.50
CA GLN A 136 -10.28 6.47 -5.15
C GLN A 136 -8.81 6.05 -5.03
N PHE A 137 -8.33 5.13 -5.87
CA PHE A 137 -6.97 4.54 -5.76
C PHE A 137 -6.03 4.86 -6.93
N GLY A 138 -6.45 5.72 -7.87
CA GLY A 138 -5.64 6.11 -9.02
C GLY A 138 -5.44 5.00 -10.05
N THR A 139 -4.88 5.35 -11.21
CA THR A 139 -4.68 4.43 -12.35
C THR A 139 -3.62 3.35 -12.14
N GLY A 140 -2.80 3.48 -11.09
CA GLY A 140 -1.70 2.56 -10.73
C GLY A 140 -1.99 1.62 -9.55
N GLY A 141 -3.21 1.61 -9.00
CA GLY A 141 -3.57 0.79 -7.85
C GLY A 141 -3.64 -0.73 -8.14
N PRO A 142 -3.71 -1.57 -7.09
CA PRO A 142 -3.73 -3.05 -7.15
C PRO A 142 -4.88 -3.66 -7.97
N PHE A 143 -5.83 -2.85 -8.45
CA PHE A 143 -7.03 -3.27 -9.19
C PHE A 143 -7.04 -2.87 -10.66
N ARG A 144 -5.89 -2.50 -11.23
CA ARG A 144 -5.75 -2.13 -12.65
C ARG A 144 -6.28 -3.21 -13.60
N HIS A 145 -6.28 -4.49 -13.19
CA HIS A 145 -6.78 -5.63 -13.97
C HIS A 145 -8.27 -5.96 -13.77
N LEU A 146 -8.97 -5.33 -12.81
CA LEU A 146 -10.41 -5.53 -12.57
C LEU A 146 -11.30 -4.74 -13.56
N THR A 147 -10.93 -4.66 -14.84
CA THR A 147 -11.82 -4.11 -15.89
C THR A 147 -12.77 -5.15 -16.47
N ARG A 148 -12.63 -6.43 -16.09
CA ARG A 148 -13.47 -7.53 -16.59
C ARG A 148 -13.79 -8.51 -15.47
N CYS A 149 -14.90 -8.30 -14.77
CA CYS A 149 -15.51 -9.34 -13.97
C CYS A 149 -15.96 -10.47 -14.92
N LYS A 150 -15.17 -11.54 -15.02
CA LYS A 150 -15.59 -12.77 -15.72
C LYS A 150 -16.40 -13.61 -14.73
N ALA A 151 -17.73 -13.49 -14.77
CA ALA A 151 -18.59 -14.49 -14.15
C ALA A 151 -18.61 -15.73 -15.06
N HIS A 152 -18.31 -16.92 -14.52
CA HIS A 152 -18.59 -18.18 -15.21
C HIS A 152 -20.08 -18.50 -15.04
N SER A 153 -20.81 -18.56 -16.16
CA SER A 153 -22.15 -19.15 -16.19
C SER A 153 -22.01 -20.68 -16.32
N PRO A 154 -22.81 -21.53 -15.63
CA PRO A 154 -22.73 -22.98 -15.73
C PRO A 154 -23.16 -23.53 -17.10
N HIS A 155 -23.69 -22.69 -17.99
CA HIS A 155 -24.21 -23.08 -19.30
C HIS A 155 -23.52 -22.21 -20.36
N GLY A 156 -22.54 -22.80 -21.06
CA GLY A 156 -21.59 -22.13 -21.95
C GLY A 156 -22.17 -21.45 -23.19
N SER A 157 -22.91 -20.36 -23.00
CA SER A 157 -23.34 -19.47 -24.07
C SER A 157 -22.80 -18.05 -23.82
N THR A 158 -22.15 -17.50 -24.85
CA THR A 158 -21.58 -16.15 -24.85
C THR A 158 -22.71 -15.15 -25.10
N ILE A 159 -23.21 -14.52 -24.04
CA ILE A 159 -24.19 -13.42 -24.13
C ILE A 159 -23.48 -12.11 -23.78
N TRP A 160 -23.55 -11.14 -24.68
CA TRP A 160 -23.12 -9.76 -24.43
C TRP A 160 -24.14 -9.07 -23.52
N TRP A 161 -23.78 -8.83 -22.25
CA TRP A 161 -24.64 -8.10 -21.31
C TRP A 161 -24.21 -6.64 -21.15
N LYS A 162 -25.21 -5.75 -21.25
CA LYS A 162 -25.20 -4.38 -20.73
C LYS A 162 -24.99 -4.39 -19.20
N PRO A 163 -24.47 -3.31 -18.59
CA PRO A 163 -24.11 -3.28 -17.18
C PRO A 163 -25.34 -3.49 -16.30
N SER A 164 -25.34 -4.57 -15.51
CA SER A 164 -26.31 -4.79 -14.44
C SER A 164 -25.73 -4.35 -13.08
N PRO A 165 -26.55 -3.82 -12.17
CA PRO A 165 -26.12 -3.25 -10.89
C PRO A 165 -25.87 -4.31 -9.78
N THR A 166 -25.86 -5.60 -10.13
CA THR A 166 -25.89 -6.71 -9.17
C THR A 166 -24.52 -7.39 -9.05
N CYS A 167 -23.50 -6.64 -8.64
CA CYS A 167 -22.31 -7.22 -8.02
C CYS A 167 -22.33 -6.89 -6.53
N ALA A 168 -23.29 -7.48 -5.81
CA ALA A 168 -23.40 -7.34 -4.36
C ALA A 168 -22.45 -8.35 -3.70
N PHE A 169 -21.39 -7.86 -3.07
CA PHE A 169 -20.52 -8.67 -2.22
C PHE A 169 -21.14 -8.75 -0.83
N THR A 170 -21.37 -9.97 -0.32
CA THR A 170 -22.12 -10.18 0.94
C THR A 170 -21.25 -10.17 2.19
N SER A 171 -19.92 -10.07 2.06
CA SER A 171 -19.04 -9.89 3.23
C SER A 171 -17.68 -9.27 2.89
N LYS A 172 -17.07 -8.56 3.86
CA LYS A 172 -15.69 -8.02 3.77
C LYS A 172 -14.67 -9.09 3.37
N ARG A 173 -14.84 -10.34 3.82
CA ARG A 173 -13.95 -11.47 3.53
C ARG A 173 -14.03 -11.94 2.07
N GLN A 174 -15.21 -11.92 1.44
CA GLN A 174 -15.38 -12.28 0.03
C GLN A 174 -14.69 -11.29 -0.91
N LEU A 175 -14.78 -9.99 -0.59
CA LEU A 175 -14.09 -8.95 -1.35
C LEU A 175 -12.57 -9.16 -1.27
N ILE A 176 -12.02 -9.38 -0.08
CA ILE A 176 -10.58 -9.62 0.14
C ILE A 176 -10.08 -10.87 -0.60
N SER A 177 -10.88 -11.96 -0.65
CA SER A 177 -10.51 -13.18 -1.39
C SER A 177 -10.35 -12.92 -2.90
N LEU A 178 -11.23 -12.09 -3.48
CA LEU A 178 -11.14 -11.67 -4.88
C LEU A 178 -9.95 -10.74 -5.12
N MET A 179 -9.66 -9.83 -4.18
CA MET A 179 -8.49 -8.95 -4.26
C MET A 179 -7.19 -9.77 -4.26
N LYS A 180 -7.07 -10.78 -3.39
CA LYS A 180 -5.89 -11.67 -3.33
C LYS A 180 -5.73 -12.51 -4.61
N ARG A 181 -6.82 -13.01 -5.19
CA ARG A 181 -6.80 -13.79 -6.44
C ARG A 181 -6.43 -12.98 -7.68
N SER A 182 -6.77 -11.69 -7.71
CA SER A 182 -6.40 -10.77 -8.81
C SER A 182 -4.90 -10.44 -8.84
N ILE A 183 -4.19 -10.58 -7.72
CA ILE A 183 -2.77 -10.25 -7.59
C ILE A 183 -1.88 -11.48 -7.83
N SER A 184 -2.43 -12.70 -7.70
CA SER A 184 -1.69 -13.98 -7.80
C SER A 184 -1.75 -14.68 -9.17
N SER A 185 -2.36 -14.08 -10.21
CA SER A 185 -2.46 -14.72 -11.53
C SER A 185 -1.23 -14.44 -12.42
N PRO A 186 -0.45 -15.47 -12.84
CA PRO A 186 0.68 -15.30 -13.74
C PRO A 186 0.19 -15.29 -15.19
N THR A 187 -0.27 -14.14 -15.69
CA THR A 187 -0.55 -14.00 -17.13
C THR A 187 0.00 -12.69 -17.67
N ALA A 188 1.31 -12.70 -17.92
CA ALA A 188 1.94 -11.84 -18.92
C ALA A 188 3.03 -12.67 -19.64
N LYS A 189 2.60 -13.62 -20.50
CA LYS A 189 3.48 -14.10 -21.58
C LYS A 189 3.61 -12.95 -22.58
N LEU A 190 4.79 -12.31 -22.60
CA LEU A 190 5.19 -11.40 -23.67
C LEU A 190 5.21 -12.18 -24.99
N LYS A 191 4.43 -11.73 -25.98
CA LYS A 191 4.56 -12.15 -27.38
C LYS A 191 5.80 -11.48 -27.98
N PRO A 192 6.69 -12.19 -28.68
CA PRO A 192 7.72 -11.57 -29.50
C PRO A 192 7.17 -11.28 -30.90
N SER A 193 7.20 -10.02 -31.31
CA SER A 193 6.98 -9.55 -32.70
C SER A 193 7.42 -8.08 -32.76
N LEU A 194 8.23 -7.55 -33.67
CA LEU A 194 8.84 -8.01 -34.91
C LEU A 194 10.20 -7.30 -35.04
N MET A 195 11.21 -7.99 -35.59
CA MET A 195 12.30 -7.36 -36.33
C MET A 195 12.29 -7.98 -37.73
N THR A 196 11.85 -7.19 -38.69
CA THR A 196 12.26 -7.23 -40.09
C THR A 196 12.36 -5.80 -40.57
#